data_AF-A0A7C0YBR5-F1
#
_entry.id   AF-A0A7C0YBR5-F1
#
_cell.length_a   1.000
_cell.length_b   1.000
_cell.length_c   1.000
_cell.angle_alpha   90.00
_cell.angle_beta   90.00
_cell.angle_gamma   90.00
#
_symmetry.space_group_name_H-M   'P 1'
#
loop_
_entity.id
_entity.type
_entity.pdbx_description
1 polymer ?
#
loop_
_entity_poly.entity_id
_entity_poly.type
_entity_poly.pdbx_seq_one_letter_code
_entity_poly.pdbx_strand_id
1 'polypeptide(L)'
;MSPRKAMSVGMVFALIFTIVLMAFVILFGWDAVTRLLCFGENSKVQKSIDQIKDLVENHVYPKSKGFSEIYELNVPEGTRFCFVNSTDPRPNILGNWEPDTIYQNMIKENKYTLWVKHCGGQSGYRIDHLYIPPDRNFCVKTGARLYFENHGRYVTVEVMAD
;
A
#
# COMPACT_ATOMS: atom_id res chain seq x y z
N MET A 1 -63.86 -16.04 8.32
CA MET A 1 -63.29 -14.94 9.14
C MET A 1 -61.93 -15.41 9.61
N SER A 2 -60.84 -14.94 9.00
CA SER A 2 -59.48 -15.39 9.32
C SER A 2 -59.09 -14.85 10.70
N PRO A 3 -58.68 -15.68 11.67
CA PRO A 3 -58.23 -15.19 12.97
C PRO A 3 -56.90 -14.48 12.77
N ARG A 4 -56.89 -13.15 12.93
CA ARG A 4 -55.63 -12.41 13.10
C ARG A 4 -55.03 -12.92 14.40
N LYS A 5 -54.02 -13.78 14.31
CA LYS A 5 -53.19 -14.17 15.46
C LYS A 5 -52.65 -12.88 16.05
N ALA A 6 -53.17 -12.48 17.22
CA ALA A 6 -52.54 -11.45 18.02
C ALA A 6 -51.12 -11.97 18.31
N MET A 7 -50.10 -11.33 17.72
CA MET A 7 -48.72 -11.65 18.10
C MET A 7 -48.61 -11.45 19.59
N SER A 8 -48.04 -12.44 20.30
CA SER A 8 -47.81 -12.27 21.72
C SER A 8 -46.92 -11.04 21.92
N VAL A 9 -47.21 -10.24 22.94
CA VAL A 9 -46.44 -9.03 23.25
C VAL A 9 -44.95 -9.36 23.37
N GLY A 10 -44.61 -10.56 23.86
CA GLY A 10 -43.24 -11.07 23.89
C GLY A 10 -42.61 -11.28 22.51
N MET A 11 -43.38 -11.72 21.51
CA MET A 11 -42.90 -11.87 20.13
C MET A 11 -42.67 -10.50 19.46
N VAL A 12 -43.51 -9.50 19.77
CA VAL A 12 -43.33 -8.12 19.30
C VAL A 12 -42.09 -7.49 19.94
N PHE A 13 -41.90 -7.67 21.25
CA PHE A 13 -40.71 -7.19 21.96
C PHE A 13 -39.42 -7.85 21.47
N ALA A 14 -39.43 -9.16 21.26
CA ALA A 14 -38.29 -9.89 20.71
C ALA A 14 -37.93 -9.35 19.31
N LEU A 15 -38.92 -9.11 18.46
CA LEU A 15 -38.71 -8.61 17.10
C LEU A 15 -38.14 -7.18 17.11
N ILE A 16 -38.66 -6.30 17.95
CA ILE A 16 -38.12 -4.94 18.12
C ILE A 16 -36.69 -4.99 18.66
N PHE A 17 -36.43 -5.80 19.68
CA PHE A 17 -35.09 -5.96 20.26
C PHE A 17 -34.08 -6.49 19.23
N THR A 18 -34.48 -7.48 18.42
CA THR A 18 -33.63 -8.01 17.34
C THR A 18 -33.33 -6.95 16.28
N ILE A 19 -34.31 -6.14 15.88
CA ILE A 19 -34.09 -5.04 14.93
C ILE A 19 -33.09 -4.01 15.48
N VAL A 20 -33.22 -3.65 16.76
CA VAL A 20 -32.30 -2.72 17.42
C VAL A 20 -30.89 -3.30 17.51
N LEU A 21 -30.75 -4.59 17.82
CA LEU A 21 -29.46 -5.28 17.80
C LEU A 21 -28.85 -5.33 16.40
N MET A 22 -29.63 -5.64 15.37
CA MET A 22 -29.14 -5.63 13.98
C MET A 22 -28.68 -4.23 13.58
N ALA A 23 -29.45 -3.19 13.90
CA ALA A 23 -29.06 -1.80 13.63
C ALA A 23 -27.77 -1.43 14.37
N PHE A 24 -27.61 -1.85 15.63
CA PHE A 24 -26.39 -1.62 16.40
C PHE A 24 -25.18 -2.34 15.78
N VAL A 25 -25.32 -3.61 15.39
CA VAL A 25 -24.24 -4.36 14.74
C VAL A 25 -23.87 -3.78 13.38
N ILE A 26 -24.85 -3.29 12.61
CA ILE A 26 -24.58 -2.65 11.32
C ILE A 26 -23.84 -1.32 11.52
N LEU A 27 -24.30 -0.49 12.45
CA LEU A 27 -23.72 0.84 12.68
C LEU A 27 -22.34 0.79 13.36
N PHE A 28 -22.15 -0.07 14.34
CA PHE A 28 -20.90 -0.15 15.11
C PHE A 28 -19.97 -1.29 14.65
N GLY A 29 -20.51 -2.34 14.05
CA GLY A 29 -19.72 -3.46 13.54
C GLY A 29 -19.00 -3.13 12.24
N TRP A 30 -19.53 -2.22 11.40
CA TRP A 30 -18.89 -1.85 10.14
C TRP A 30 -17.53 -1.14 10.36
N ASP A 31 -17.44 -0.25 11.35
CA ASP A 31 -16.18 0.39 11.72
C ASP A 31 -15.14 -0.60 12.26
N ALA A 32 -15.57 -1.63 13.00
CA ALA A 32 -14.68 -2.68 13.47
C ALA A 32 -14.18 -3.56 12.31
N VAL A 33 -15.06 -3.90 11.37
CA VAL A 33 -14.73 -4.71 10.18
C VAL A 33 -13.78 -3.97 9.25
N THR A 34 -14.04 -2.69 8.95
CA THR A 34 -13.17 -1.88 8.08
C THR A 34 -11.77 -1.69 8.67
N ARG A 35 -11.66 -1.48 9.99
CA ARG A 35 -10.36 -1.44 10.67
C ARG A 35 -9.61 -2.76 10.57
N LEU A 36 -10.28 -3.89 10.84
CA LEU A 36 -9.67 -5.23 10.73
C LEU A 36 -9.19 -5.53 9.30
N LEU A 37 -9.96 -5.12 8.28
CA LEU A 37 -9.56 -5.25 6.88
C LEU A 37 -8.32 -4.40 6.56
N CYS A 38 -8.28 -3.13 6.95
CA CYS A 38 -7.09 -2.30 6.76
C CYS A 38 -5.85 -2.86 7.50
N PHE A 39 -5.99 -3.42 8.71
CA PHE A 39 -4.86 -4.05 9.42
C PHE A 39 -4.27 -5.23 8.63
N GLY A 40 -5.13 -6.08 8.07
CA GLY A 40 -4.71 -7.21 7.23
C GLY A 40 -3.96 -6.74 5.98
N GLU A 41 -4.48 -5.71 5.30
CA GLU A 41 -3.83 -5.13 4.13
C GLU A 41 -2.48 -4.50 4.45
N ASN A 42 -2.39 -3.74 5.55
CA ASN A 42 -1.16 -3.09 5.98
C ASN A 42 -0.04 -4.10 6.30
N SER A 43 -0.38 -5.28 6.82
CA SER A 43 0.61 -6.35 7.03
C SER A 43 1.21 -6.87 5.72
N LYS A 44 0.40 -6.99 4.65
CA LYS A 44 0.86 -7.40 3.32
C LYS A 44 1.73 -6.32 2.68
N VAL A 45 1.35 -5.05 2.86
CA VAL A 45 2.13 -3.90 2.42
C VAL A 45 3.49 -3.89 3.10
N GLN A 46 3.55 -4.01 4.43
CA GLN A 46 4.80 -4.05 5.17
C GLN A 46 5.69 -5.22 4.75
N LYS A 47 5.12 -6.42 4.60
CA LYS A 47 5.84 -7.58 4.09
C LYS A 47 6.44 -7.32 2.70
N SER A 48 5.70 -6.69 1.80
CA SER A 48 6.20 -6.35 0.46
C SER A 48 7.35 -5.34 0.51
N ILE A 49 7.29 -4.39 1.44
CA ILE A 49 8.37 -3.41 1.65
C ILE A 49 9.62 -4.10 2.18
N ASP A 50 9.47 -4.98 3.16
CA ASP A 50 10.58 -5.74 3.74
C ASP A 50 11.22 -6.67 2.68
N GLN A 51 10.42 -7.27 1.81
CA GLN A 51 10.91 -8.07 0.68
C GLN A 51 11.68 -7.23 -0.33
N ILE A 52 11.19 -6.02 -0.69
CA ILE A 52 11.93 -5.13 -1.60
C ILE A 52 13.24 -4.67 -0.94
N LYS A 53 13.23 -4.36 0.35
CA LYS A 53 14.46 -4.01 1.09
C LYS A 53 15.47 -5.14 1.07
N ASP A 54 15.05 -6.34 1.43
CA ASP A 54 15.91 -7.53 1.42
C ASP A 54 16.44 -7.84 0.02
N LEU A 55 15.57 -7.76 -1.00
CA LEU A 55 15.94 -7.90 -2.40
C LEU A 55 17.05 -6.92 -2.80
N VAL A 56 16.89 -5.63 -2.49
CA VAL A 56 17.89 -4.62 -2.85
C VAL A 56 19.16 -4.81 -2.05
N GLU A 57 19.06 -4.85 -0.72
CA GLU A 57 20.19 -4.73 0.20
C GLU A 57 20.98 -6.04 0.35
N ASN A 58 20.29 -7.19 0.36
CA ASN A 58 20.89 -8.50 0.63
C ASN A 58 20.98 -9.40 -0.59
N HIS A 59 20.21 -9.15 -1.66
CA HIS A 59 20.22 -10.01 -2.84
C HIS A 59 20.87 -9.37 -4.08
N VAL A 60 20.45 -8.18 -4.48
CA VAL A 60 20.89 -7.55 -5.74
C VAL A 60 22.19 -6.77 -5.54
N TYR A 61 22.24 -5.88 -4.54
CA TYR A 61 23.40 -5.04 -4.27
C TYR A 61 24.72 -5.79 -3.97
N PRO A 62 24.75 -6.88 -3.15
CA PRO A 62 26.01 -7.54 -2.81
C PRO A 62 26.56 -8.44 -3.95
N LYS A 63 25.83 -8.59 -5.06
CA LYS A 63 26.26 -9.37 -6.22
C LYS A 63 27.17 -8.56 -7.14
N SER A 64 27.68 -9.22 -8.18
CA SER A 64 28.47 -8.55 -9.20
C SER A 64 27.66 -7.49 -9.95
N LYS A 65 28.34 -6.42 -10.37
CA LYS A 65 27.76 -5.41 -11.28
C LYS A 65 27.12 -6.10 -12.50
N GLY A 66 25.93 -5.64 -12.88
CA GLY A 66 25.11 -6.19 -13.96
C GLY A 66 24.22 -7.36 -13.52
N PHE A 67 24.31 -7.80 -12.27
CA PHE A 67 23.31 -8.71 -11.71
C PHE A 67 21.96 -8.00 -11.64
N SER A 68 20.92 -8.69 -12.08
CA SER A 68 19.56 -8.18 -12.06
C SER A 68 18.55 -9.23 -11.67
N GLU A 69 17.43 -8.75 -11.15
CA GLU A 69 16.33 -9.60 -10.70
C GLU A 69 14.99 -8.94 -10.96
N ILE A 70 13.98 -9.78 -11.25
CA ILE A 70 12.61 -9.35 -11.48
C ILE A 70 11.79 -9.68 -10.25
N TYR A 71 11.09 -8.68 -9.74
CA TYR A 71 10.16 -8.81 -8.62
C TYR A 71 8.75 -8.44 -9.05
N GLU A 72 7.81 -9.34 -8.82
CA GLU A 72 6.39 -9.09 -9.06
C GLU A 72 5.74 -8.52 -7.80
N LEU A 73 5.19 -7.32 -7.91
CA LEU A 73 4.61 -6.62 -6.77
C LEU A 73 3.25 -7.23 -6.38
N ASN A 74 3.21 -7.95 -5.27
CA ASN A 74 1.99 -8.52 -4.73
C ASN A 74 1.48 -7.74 -3.51
N VAL A 75 0.68 -6.71 -3.77
CA VAL A 75 0.10 -5.83 -2.75
C VAL A 75 -1.44 -5.78 -2.84
N PRO A 76 -2.15 -5.42 -1.77
CA PRO A 76 -3.61 -5.25 -1.81
C PRO A 76 -4.06 -4.23 -2.86
N GLU A 77 -5.26 -4.41 -3.39
CA GLU A 77 -5.87 -3.44 -4.31
C GLU A 77 -5.95 -2.05 -3.68
N GLY A 78 -5.88 -1.01 -4.50
CA GLY A 78 -5.85 0.38 -4.02
C GLY A 78 -4.52 0.85 -3.44
N THR A 79 -3.57 -0.05 -3.16
CA THR A 79 -2.21 0.29 -2.73
C THR A 79 -1.38 0.78 -3.92
N ARG A 80 -0.53 1.79 -3.68
CA ARG A 80 0.39 2.34 -4.68
C ARG A 80 1.79 2.49 -4.09
N PHE A 81 2.78 1.91 -4.77
CA PHE A 81 4.20 2.03 -4.42
C PHE A 81 4.84 3.02 -5.38
N CYS A 82 5.46 4.06 -4.85
CA CYS A 82 6.08 5.12 -5.63
C CYS A 82 7.58 5.14 -5.34
N PHE A 83 8.37 4.81 -6.35
CA PHE A 83 9.83 4.88 -6.29
C PHE A 83 10.24 6.30 -6.64
N VAL A 84 10.96 6.93 -5.72
CA VAL A 84 11.21 8.37 -5.76
C VAL A 84 12.67 8.68 -5.54
N ASN A 85 13.15 9.68 -6.27
CA ASN A 85 14.42 10.30 -6.02
C ASN A 85 14.29 11.18 -4.77
N SER A 86 15.07 10.86 -3.74
CA SER A 86 15.03 11.58 -2.47
C SER A 86 15.53 13.02 -2.57
N THR A 87 16.45 13.33 -3.50
CA THR A 87 16.95 14.70 -3.69
C THR A 87 16.03 15.52 -4.60
N ASP A 88 15.34 14.84 -5.52
CA ASP A 88 14.41 15.45 -6.47
C ASP A 88 13.07 14.67 -6.59
N PRO A 89 12.19 14.75 -5.58
CA PRO A 89 10.90 14.06 -5.58
C PRO A 89 9.84 14.77 -6.42
N ARG A 90 10.23 15.60 -7.40
CA ARG A 90 9.29 16.34 -8.24
C ARG A 90 8.31 15.40 -8.97
N PRO A 91 7.11 15.90 -9.32
CA PRO A 91 6.17 15.15 -10.15
C PRO A 91 6.83 14.66 -11.42
N ASN A 92 6.46 13.46 -11.86
CA ASN A 92 6.98 12.94 -13.12
C ASN A 92 6.13 13.36 -14.31
N ILE A 93 6.74 13.34 -15.50
CA ILE A 93 6.09 13.78 -16.75
C ILE A 93 4.90 12.86 -17.11
N LEU A 94 4.97 11.59 -16.72
CA LEU A 94 3.90 10.61 -16.95
C LEU A 94 2.68 10.80 -16.02
N GLY A 95 2.77 11.68 -15.01
CA GLY A 95 1.68 12.00 -14.09
C GLY A 95 1.28 10.88 -13.12
N ASN A 96 2.00 9.76 -13.08
CA ASN A 96 1.68 8.68 -12.14
C ASN A 96 2.23 8.93 -10.72
N TRP A 97 3.16 9.89 -10.59
CA TRP A 97 3.69 10.44 -9.33
C TRP A 97 3.47 11.95 -9.29
N GLU A 98 2.63 12.40 -8.37
CA GLU A 98 2.34 13.83 -8.15
C GLU A 98 2.17 14.08 -6.65
N PRO A 99 3.28 14.28 -5.91
CA PRO A 99 3.25 14.52 -4.48
C PRO A 99 2.92 15.98 -4.19
N ASP A 100 2.18 16.22 -3.10
CA ASP A 100 2.06 17.56 -2.56
C ASP A 100 3.41 18.09 -2.02
N THR A 101 3.48 19.40 -1.79
CA THR A 101 4.71 20.06 -1.31
C THR A 101 5.18 19.53 0.05
N ILE A 102 4.26 19.09 0.91
CA ILE A 102 4.59 18.58 2.25
C ILE A 102 5.33 17.25 2.12
N TYR A 103 4.82 16.33 1.31
CA TYR A 103 5.46 15.04 1.05
C TYR A 103 6.78 15.19 0.33
N GLN A 104 6.91 16.14 -0.60
CA GLN A 104 8.21 16.44 -1.22
C GLN A 104 9.26 16.85 -0.18
N ASN A 105 8.89 17.69 0.78
CA ASN A 105 9.80 18.09 1.86
C ASN A 105 10.13 16.92 2.79
N MET A 106 9.13 16.14 3.20
CA MET A 106 9.34 14.95 4.04
C MET A 106 10.27 13.93 3.36
N ILE A 107 10.11 13.71 2.06
CA ILE A 107 10.96 12.79 1.28
C ILE A 107 12.41 13.27 1.26
N LYS A 108 12.64 14.57 1.03
CA LYS A 108 13.97 15.18 1.03
C LYS A 108 14.66 15.09 2.39
N GLU A 109 13.94 15.48 3.45
CA GLU A 109 14.47 15.51 4.82
C GLU A 109 14.86 14.12 5.31
N ASN A 110 14.02 13.12 5.04
CA ASN A 110 14.21 11.75 5.54
C ASN A 110 14.93 10.82 4.53
N LYS A 111 15.25 11.34 3.35
CA LYS A 111 15.89 10.60 2.25
C LYS A 111 15.12 9.34 1.84
N TYR A 112 13.81 9.43 1.75
CA TYR A 112 12.98 8.30 1.32
C TYR A 112 13.16 7.99 -0.16
N THR A 113 13.30 6.72 -0.49
CA THR A 113 13.42 6.21 -1.87
C THR A 113 12.18 5.46 -2.32
N LEU A 114 11.29 5.13 -1.37
CA LEU A 114 10.00 4.52 -1.59
C LEU A 114 8.92 5.27 -0.81
N TRP A 115 7.81 5.60 -1.46
CA TRP A 115 6.64 6.22 -0.87
C TRP A 115 5.42 5.36 -1.15
N VAL A 116 4.67 4.97 -0.11
CA VAL A 116 3.59 4.00 -0.22
C VAL A 116 2.28 4.63 0.23
N LYS A 117 1.25 4.54 -0.63
CA LYS A 117 -0.13 4.87 -0.28
C LYS A 117 -0.91 3.58 -0.04
N HIS A 118 -1.58 3.46 1.11
CA HIS A 118 -2.27 2.25 1.56
C HIS A 118 -3.53 2.56 2.39
N CYS A 119 -4.25 1.51 2.82
CA CYS A 119 -5.44 1.58 3.69
C CYS A 119 -5.04 2.13 5.07
N GLY A 120 -5.10 3.45 5.24
CA GLY A 120 -4.70 4.14 6.48
C GLY A 120 -3.80 5.34 6.29
N GLY A 121 -3.29 5.59 5.08
CA GLY A 121 -2.55 6.81 4.79
C GLY A 121 -1.42 6.64 3.78
N GLN A 122 -0.36 7.42 4.00
CA GLN A 122 0.84 7.41 3.19
C GLN A 122 2.06 7.31 4.09
N SER A 123 3.07 6.55 3.68
CA SER A 123 4.28 6.30 4.47
C SER A 123 5.51 6.26 3.58
N GLY A 124 6.60 6.87 4.06
CA GLY A 124 7.89 6.91 3.39
C GLY A 124 8.86 5.90 3.98
N TYR A 125 9.63 5.26 3.11
CA TYR A 125 10.62 4.26 3.44
C TYR A 125 11.94 4.58 2.75
N ARG A 126 13.01 4.46 3.53
CA ARG A 126 14.36 4.44 3.00
C ARG A 126 14.76 2.99 2.75
N ILE A 127 15.22 2.75 1.53
CA ILE A 127 15.85 1.49 1.11
C ILE A 127 17.30 1.87 0.78
N ASP A 128 18.25 1.28 1.50
CA ASP A 128 19.65 1.60 1.28
C ASP A 128 20.12 1.04 -0.07
N HIS A 129 21.10 1.70 -0.67
CA HIS A 129 21.65 1.40 -2.00
C HIS A 129 20.67 1.57 -3.18
N LEU A 130 19.37 1.75 -2.95
CA LEU A 130 18.41 2.07 -4.00
C LEU A 130 18.59 3.52 -4.48
N TYR A 131 18.75 3.68 -5.78
CA TYR A 131 18.88 4.99 -6.42
C TYR A 131 17.85 5.12 -7.56
N ILE A 132 17.05 6.19 -7.49
CA ILE A 132 16.08 6.55 -8.51
C ILE A 132 16.59 7.78 -9.26
N PRO A 133 16.78 7.73 -10.59
CA PRO A 133 17.17 8.92 -11.35
C PRO A 133 16.14 10.07 -11.22
N PRO A 134 16.55 11.35 -11.20
CA PRO A 134 15.67 12.50 -10.93
C PRO A 134 14.42 12.62 -11.82
N ASP A 135 14.51 12.12 -13.05
CA ASP A 135 13.47 12.14 -14.08
C ASP A 135 12.64 10.85 -14.12
N ARG A 136 12.95 9.88 -13.25
CA ARG A 136 12.35 8.55 -13.23
C ARG A 136 11.63 8.23 -11.92
N ASN A 137 11.06 9.25 -11.28
CA ASN A 137 10.06 8.99 -10.24
C ASN A 137 8.87 8.28 -10.88
N PHE A 138 8.37 7.19 -10.30
CA PHE A 138 7.22 6.49 -10.84
C PHE A 138 6.44 5.77 -9.76
N CYS A 139 5.17 5.49 -10.05
CA CYS A 139 4.33 4.66 -9.19
C CYS A 139 3.81 3.42 -9.89
N VAL A 140 3.72 2.34 -9.13
CA VAL A 140 3.16 1.05 -9.54
C VAL A 140 2.06 0.59 -8.59
N LYS A 141 1.23 -0.31 -9.09
CA LYS A 141 0.17 -1.01 -8.34
C LYS A 141 0.47 -2.50 -8.33
N THR A 142 -0.40 -3.27 -7.66
CA THR A 142 -0.34 -4.73 -7.68
C THR A 142 -0.22 -5.31 -9.09
N GLY A 143 0.54 -6.39 -9.24
CA GLY A 143 0.82 -7.08 -10.51
C GLY A 143 1.93 -6.46 -11.36
N ALA A 144 2.46 -5.29 -10.99
CA ALA A 144 3.58 -4.69 -11.72
C ALA A 144 4.86 -5.52 -11.55
N ARG A 145 5.58 -5.72 -12.66
CA ARG A 145 6.89 -6.35 -12.67
C ARG A 145 7.97 -5.28 -12.59
N LEU A 146 8.80 -5.37 -11.55
CA LEU A 146 9.88 -4.44 -11.27
C LEU A 146 11.21 -5.11 -11.59
N TYR A 147 12.03 -4.44 -12.39
CA TYR A 147 13.37 -4.89 -12.73
C TYR A 147 14.39 -4.13 -11.88
N PHE A 148 15.13 -4.87 -11.05
CA PHE A 148 16.18 -4.33 -10.20
C PHE A 148 17.55 -4.68 -10.78
N GLU A 149 18.45 -3.71 -10.93
CA GLU A 149 19.78 -3.94 -11.48
C GLU A 149 20.87 -3.30 -10.63
N ASN A 150 21.93 -4.07 -10.38
CA ASN A 150 23.11 -3.60 -9.67
C ASN A 150 24.11 -2.91 -10.61
N HIS A 151 24.33 -1.61 -10.42
CA HIS A 151 25.33 -0.83 -11.17
C HIS A 151 26.71 -0.77 -10.49
N GLY A 152 26.91 -1.54 -9.41
CA GLY A 152 28.14 -1.69 -8.65
C GLY A 152 28.28 -0.73 -7.46
N ARG A 153 27.61 0.44 -7.50
CA ARG A 153 27.56 1.39 -6.37
C ARG A 153 26.16 1.60 -5.81
N TYR A 154 25.16 1.23 -6.58
CA TYR A 154 23.75 1.41 -6.28
C TYR A 154 22.94 0.42 -7.11
N VAL A 155 21.69 0.22 -6.70
CA VAL A 155 20.67 -0.54 -7.40
C VAL A 155 19.68 0.44 -8.00
N THR A 156 19.30 0.25 -9.26
CA THR A 156 18.17 0.97 -9.87
C THR A 156 16.96 0.05 -9.91
N VAL A 157 15.79 0.66 -10.08
CA VAL A 157 14.55 -0.06 -10.32
C VAL A 157 13.80 0.59 -11.47
N GLU A 158 13.26 -0.25 -12.34
CA GLU A 158 12.45 0.17 -13.48
C GLU A 158 11.17 -0.68 -13.56
N VAL A 159 10.11 -0.10 -14.09
CA VAL A 159 8.90 -0.86 -14.42
C VAL A 159 9.14 -1.59 -15.72
N MET A 160 8.97 -2.91 -15.73
CA MET A 160 8.94 -3.65 -16.98
C MET A 160 7.62 -3.33 -17.69
N ALA A 161 7.72 -2.75 -18.88
CA ALA A 161 6.59 -2.69 -19.79
C ALA A 161 6.30 -4.12 -20.28
N ASP A 162 5.03 -4.51 -20.29
CA ASP A 162 4.56 -5.72 -20.97
C ASP A 162 4.71 -5.59 -22.49
#